data_AF-A0A6G3MM85-F1
#
_entry.id   AF-A0A6G3MM85-F1
#
_cell.length_a   1.000
_cell.length_b   1.000
_cell.length_c   1.000
_cell.angle_alpha   90.00
_cell.angle_beta   90.00
_cell.angle_gamma   90.00
#
_symmetry.space_group_name_H-M   'P 1'
#
loop_
_entity.id
_entity.type
_entity.pdbx_description
1 polymer ?
#
loop_
_entity_poly.entity_id
_entity_poly.type
_entity_poly.pdbx_seq_one_letter_code
_entity_poly.pdbx_strand_id
1 'polypeptide(L)'
;FILESMDLVPKPTDESLKISLGNKNSKLSAPKKIVLKEEEYVSKIDQIIERDFFPDLERLRLKNEYQSALDSNDLEKLRDVQIKWGKLIADESINGTINEPDNPEEPQIRFETLDEFLSTYTSEDNISFEQIVEETREKQRKKYWWLYEA
;
A
#
# COMPACT_ATOMS: atom_id res chain seq x y z
N PHE A 1 -23.57 50.29 -19.51
CA PHE A 1 -23.49 48.84 -19.72
C PHE A 1 -22.05 48.44 -19.47
N ILE A 2 -21.78 48.00 -18.25
CA ILE A 2 -20.41 47.65 -17.84
C ILE A 2 -20.08 46.32 -18.50
N LEU A 3 -19.04 46.32 -19.32
CA LEU A 3 -18.28 45.14 -19.70
C LEU A 3 -17.69 44.60 -18.40
N GLU A 4 -18.45 43.75 -17.72
CA GLU A 4 -17.92 42.96 -16.62
C GLU A 4 -16.81 42.10 -17.24
N SER A 5 -15.59 42.45 -16.87
CA SER A 5 -14.37 41.84 -17.37
C SER A 5 -14.50 40.35 -17.15
N MET A 6 -14.67 39.62 -18.25
CA MET A 6 -14.54 38.17 -18.25
C MET A 6 -13.10 37.91 -17.82
N ASP A 7 -12.91 37.65 -16.53
CA ASP A 7 -11.68 37.07 -16.03
C ASP A 7 -11.40 35.88 -16.94
N LEU A 8 -10.35 35.99 -17.75
CA LEU A 8 -9.82 34.88 -18.52
C LEU A 8 -9.33 33.87 -17.50
N VAL A 9 -10.26 33.05 -17.00
CA VAL A 9 -9.94 31.80 -16.33
C VAL A 9 -9.07 31.08 -17.34
N PRO A 10 -7.79 30.82 -17.02
CA PRO A 10 -6.86 30.25 -17.97
C PRO A 10 -7.52 29.00 -18.56
N LYS A 11 -7.49 28.88 -19.91
CA LYS A 11 -7.89 27.64 -20.58
C LYS A 11 -7.25 26.51 -19.77
N PRO A 12 -7.99 25.49 -19.31
CA PRO A 12 -7.39 24.37 -18.62
C PRO A 12 -6.45 23.71 -19.62
N THR A 13 -5.19 24.14 -19.59
CA THR A 13 -4.10 23.40 -20.22
C THR A 13 -4.10 22.07 -19.51
N ASP A 14 -4.05 20.99 -20.28
CA ASP A 14 -3.89 19.59 -19.88
C ASP A 14 -2.62 19.34 -19.01
N GLU A 15 -2.02 20.40 -18.46
CA GLU A 15 -0.82 20.42 -17.63
C GLU A 15 -1.13 20.64 -16.15
N SER A 16 -2.22 21.33 -15.78
CA SER A 16 -2.53 21.64 -14.37
C SER A 16 -3.06 20.47 -13.54
N LEU A 17 -3.20 19.28 -14.14
CA LEU A 17 -3.58 18.04 -13.45
C LEU A 17 -2.63 16.86 -13.73
N LYS A 18 -1.40 17.12 -14.19
CA LYS A 18 -0.35 16.09 -14.20
C LYS A 18 0.17 15.86 -12.78
N ILE A 19 -0.64 15.25 -11.92
CA ILE A 19 -0.06 14.39 -10.89
C ILE A 19 0.60 13.26 -11.66
N SER A 20 1.93 13.30 -11.73
CA SER A 20 2.77 12.41 -12.52
C SER A 20 2.61 10.96 -12.05
N LEU A 21 1.70 10.22 -12.67
CA LEU A 21 1.82 8.77 -12.79
C LEU A 21 1.90 8.41 -14.28
N GLY A 22 3.15 8.22 -14.74
CA GLY A 22 3.55 7.38 -15.87
C GLY A 22 2.73 7.40 -17.17
N ASN A 23 3.30 8.05 -18.19
CA ASN A 23 3.30 7.76 -19.63
C ASN A 23 2.08 7.19 -20.39
N LYS A 24 1.92 7.77 -21.59
CA LYS A 24 0.81 7.65 -22.53
C LYS A 24 0.74 6.31 -23.28
N ASN A 25 -0.50 5.95 -23.63
CA ASN A 25 -0.93 4.99 -24.66
C ASN A 25 -0.89 3.49 -24.35
N SER A 26 -2.03 2.95 -23.92
CA SER A 26 -2.53 1.70 -24.46
C SER A 26 -4.05 1.58 -24.28
N LYS A 27 -4.78 1.40 -25.39
CA LYS A 27 -6.05 0.66 -25.36
C LYS A 27 -5.73 -0.78 -24.97
N LEU A 28 -5.60 -1.02 -23.67
CA LEU A 28 -5.59 -2.34 -23.08
C LEU A 28 -6.62 -2.23 -21.96
N SER A 29 -7.67 -3.04 -22.06
CA SER A 29 -8.61 -3.26 -20.97
C SER A 29 -7.78 -3.71 -19.77
N ALA A 30 -7.37 -2.75 -18.92
CA ALA A 30 -6.64 -3.07 -17.71
C ALA A 30 -7.51 -4.07 -16.93
N PRO A 31 -6.93 -5.17 -16.43
CA PRO A 31 -7.69 -6.12 -15.64
C PRO A 31 -8.33 -5.33 -14.49
N LYS A 32 -9.63 -5.56 -14.28
CA LYS A 32 -10.38 -4.88 -13.22
C LYS A 32 -9.78 -5.33 -11.89
N LYS A 33 -8.93 -4.49 -11.30
CA LYS A 33 -8.32 -4.75 -10.00
C LYS A 33 -9.41 -5.02 -8.97
N ILE A 34 -9.17 -5.98 -8.09
CA ILE A 34 -10.07 -6.34 -7.00
C ILE A 34 -9.94 -5.26 -5.93
N VAL A 35 -11.06 -4.62 -5.60
CA VAL A 35 -11.09 -3.56 -4.60
C VAL A 35 -11.16 -4.17 -3.21
N LEU A 36 -10.20 -3.84 -2.37
CA LEU A 36 -10.16 -4.23 -0.95
C LEU A 36 -10.43 -3.01 -0.07
N LYS A 37 -10.98 -3.23 1.12
CA LYS A 37 -11.02 -2.17 2.13
C LYS A 37 -9.61 -1.70 2.47
N GLU A 38 -9.48 -0.43 2.81
CA GLU A 38 -8.17 0.18 3.07
C GLU A 38 -7.38 -0.58 4.15
N GLU A 39 -8.01 -0.90 5.29
CA GLU A 39 -7.33 -1.60 6.39
C GLU A 39 -6.86 -3.00 5.99
N GLU A 40 -7.63 -3.69 5.15
CA GLU A 40 -7.27 -5.03 4.65
C GLU A 40 -6.14 -4.95 3.62
N TYR A 41 -6.19 -3.97 2.71
CA TYR A 41 -5.17 -3.75 1.70
C TYR A 41 -3.81 -3.44 2.35
N VAL A 42 -3.79 -2.49 3.28
CA VAL A 42 -2.57 -2.11 4.01
C VAL A 42 -2.03 -3.27 4.83
N SER A 43 -2.88 -3.98 5.58
CA SER A 43 -2.45 -5.12 6.38
C SER A 43 -1.81 -6.23 5.54
N LYS A 44 -2.33 -6.49 4.34
CA LYS A 44 -1.73 -7.47 3.42
C LYS A 44 -0.40 -6.99 2.85
N ILE A 45 -0.31 -5.72 2.46
CA ILE A 45 0.95 -5.12 1.99
C ILE A 45 2.02 -5.18 3.08
N ASP A 46 1.68 -4.81 4.32
CA ASP A 46 2.60 -4.84 5.45
C ASP A 46 3.17 -6.26 5.66
N GLN A 47 2.32 -7.28 5.63
CA GLN A 47 2.74 -8.67 5.76
C GLN A 47 3.70 -9.11 4.64
N ILE A 48 3.40 -8.75 3.39
CA ILE A 48 4.25 -9.09 2.25
C ILE A 48 5.60 -8.36 2.35
N ILE A 49 5.59 -7.08 2.70
CA ILE A 49 6.79 -6.25 2.77
C ILE A 49 7.69 -6.70 3.94
N GLU A 50 7.14 -6.91 5.14
CA GLU A 50 7.90 -7.36 6.30
C GLU A 50 8.62 -8.70 6.01
N ARG A 51 7.92 -9.63 5.36
CA ARG A 51 8.48 -10.93 4.96
C ARG A 51 9.65 -10.79 3.98
N ASP A 52 9.48 -10.00 2.92
CA ASP A 52 10.42 -9.98 1.79
C ASP A 52 11.58 -9.00 1.98
N PHE A 53 11.33 -7.86 2.62
CA PHE A 53 12.30 -6.77 2.71
C PHE A 53 12.90 -6.61 4.11
N PHE A 54 12.28 -7.18 5.14
CA PHE A 54 12.71 -7.00 6.53
C PHE A 54 12.85 -8.33 7.30
N PRO A 55 13.70 -9.26 6.87
CA PRO A 55 13.89 -10.55 7.53
C PRO A 55 14.39 -10.42 8.99
N ASP A 56 15.16 -9.39 9.30
CA ASP A 56 15.68 -9.12 10.65
C ASP A 56 14.82 -8.15 11.47
N LEU A 57 13.62 -7.77 11.00
CA LEU A 57 12.78 -6.77 11.68
C LEU A 57 12.50 -7.15 13.13
N GLU A 58 12.17 -8.41 13.35
CA GLU A 58 11.84 -8.95 14.67
C GLU A 58 13.05 -8.88 15.62
N ARG A 59 14.26 -9.13 15.14
CA ARG A 59 15.49 -8.97 15.93
C ARG A 59 15.71 -7.53 16.35
N LEU A 60 15.51 -6.61 15.41
CA LEU A 60 15.67 -5.18 15.66
C LEU A 60 14.62 -4.67 16.64
N ARG A 61 13.37 -5.12 16.52
CA ARG A 61 12.28 -4.83 17.46
C ARG A 61 12.61 -5.33 18.86
N LEU A 62 13.02 -6.59 19.01
CA LEU A 62 13.41 -7.17 20.30
C LEU A 62 14.59 -6.45 20.94
N LYS A 63 15.62 -6.09 20.15
CA LYS A 63 16.76 -5.31 20.66
C LYS A 63 16.30 -3.94 21.20
N ASN A 64 15.39 -3.28 20.49
CA ASN A 64 14.85 -1.98 20.92
C ASN A 64 13.97 -2.11 22.18
N GLU A 65 13.15 -3.15 22.24
CA GLU A 65 12.32 -3.48 23.42
C GLU A 65 13.19 -3.80 24.64
N TYR A 66 14.27 -4.56 24.46
CA TYR A 66 15.26 -4.84 25.50
C TYR A 66 15.86 -3.54 26.07
N GLN A 67 16.31 -2.64 25.20
CA GLN A 67 16.89 -1.36 25.61
C GLN A 67 15.87 -0.50 26.36
N SER A 68 14.64 -0.41 25.86
CA SER A 68 13.57 0.34 26.51
C SER A 68 13.21 -0.24 27.88
N ALA A 69 13.26 -1.56 28.03
CA ALA A 69 13.00 -2.23 29.31
C ALA A 69 14.14 -2.01 30.32
N LEU A 70 15.40 -1.90 29.87
CA LEU A 70 16.52 -1.46 30.71
C LEU A 70 16.33 -0.02 31.19
N ASP A 71 15.98 0.89 30.27
CA ASP A 71 15.83 2.32 30.57
C ASP A 71 14.67 2.58 31.54
N SER A 72 13.60 1.79 31.45
CA SER A 72 12.44 1.82 32.35
C SER A 72 12.59 0.93 33.60
N ASN A 73 13.67 0.17 33.71
CA ASN A 73 13.95 -0.82 34.76
C ASN A 73 12.77 -1.81 34.99
N ASP A 74 12.11 -2.19 33.90
CA ASP A 74 10.96 -3.09 33.87
C ASP A 74 11.46 -4.54 33.75
N LEU A 75 11.58 -5.21 34.89
CA LEU A 75 12.12 -6.56 35.00
C LEU A 75 11.23 -7.63 34.33
N GLU A 76 9.92 -7.41 34.27
CA GLU A 76 8.98 -8.33 33.64
C GLU A 76 9.16 -8.30 32.11
N LYS A 77 9.21 -7.09 31.53
CA LYS A 77 9.51 -6.93 30.10
C LYS A 77 10.89 -7.44 29.71
N LEU A 78 11.92 -7.21 30.54
CA LEU A 78 13.26 -7.73 30.26
C LEU A 78 13.27 -9.25 30.12
N ARG A 79 12.56 -9.95 31.03
CA ARG A 79 12.42 -11.40 30.98
C ARG A 79 11.68 -11.85 29.72
N ASP A 80 10.58 -11.19 29.38
CA ASP A 80 9.78 -11.53 28.20
C ASP A 80 10.58 -11.34 26.91
N VAL A 81 11.33 -10.25 26.82
CA VAL A 81 12.22 -9.98 25.67
C VAL A 81 13.32 -11.03 25.57
N GLN A 82 13.95 -11.43 26.68
CA GLN A 82 14.97 -12.48 26.66
C GLN A 82 14.40 -13.84 26.22
N ILE A 83 13.19 -14.19 26.66
CA ILE A 83 12.53 -15.44 26.25
C ILE A 83 12.23 -15.41 24.75
N LYS A 84 11.65 -14.30 24.25
CA LYS A 84 11.38 -14.12 22.82
C LYS A 84 12.66 -14.16 21.99
N TRP A 85 13.74 -13.52 22.47
CA TRP A 85 15.03 -13.50 21.78
C TRP A 85 15.66 -14.90 21.71
N GLY A 86 15.62 -15.67 22.80
CA GLY A 86 16.07 -17.06 22.81
C GLY A 86 15.28 -17.95 21.84
N LYS A 87 13.96 -17.78 21.76
CA LYS A 87 13.11 -18.49 20.79
C LYS A 87 13.50 -18.14 19.35
N LEU A 88 13.68 -16.86 19.05
CA LEU A 88 14.00 -16.40 17.70
C LEU A 88 15.35 -16.91 17.19
N ILE A 89 16.36 -16.98 18.06
CA ILE A 89 17.67 -17.57 17.73
C ILE A 89 17.56 -19.10 17.54
N ALA A 90 16.68 -19.77 18.30
CA ALA A 90 16.41 -21.19 18.11
C ALA A 90 15.74 -21.48 16.76
N ASP A 91 14.74 -20.69 16.36
CA ASP A 91 14.08 -20.80 15.05
C ASP A 91 15.05 -20.50 13.89
N GLU A 92 15.98 -19.54 14.05
CA GLU A 92 17.02 -19.23 13.06
C GLU A 92 17.97 -20.42 12.81
N SER A 93 18.29 -21.22 13.83
CA SER A 93 19.13 -22.42 13.70
C SER A 93 18.45 -23.53 12.88
N ILE A 94 17.13 -23.51 12.73
CA ILE A 94 16.34 -24.54 12.03
C ILE A 94 16.15 -24.15 10.55
N ASN A 95 16.11 -22.84 10.24
CA ASN A 95 15.88 -22.32 8.89
C ASN A 95 17.05 -22.51 7.89
N GLY A 96 18.15 -23.18 8.29
CA GLY A 96 19.30 -23.51 7.45
C GLY A 96 19.24 -24.87 6.74
N THR A 97 18.22 -25.71 6.97
CA THR A 97 18.10 -27.04 6.35
C THR A 97 16.71 -27.25 5.75
N ILE A 98 16.61 -27.06 4.43
CA ILE A 98 15.66 -27.60 3.44
C ILE A 98 14.28 -28.11 3.93
N ASN A 99 13.24 -27.55 3.29
CA ASN A 99 11.96 -28.12 2.86
C ASN A 99 11.57 -29.54 3.33
N GLU A 100 10.26 -29.65 3.61
CA GLU A 100 9.44 -30.84 3.92
C GLU A 100 9.29 -31.20 5.40
N PRO A 101 8.09 -30.97 5.93
CA PRO A 101 7.33 -32.07 6.48
C PRO A 101 6.12 -32.36 5.60
N ASP A 102 6.06 -33.61 5.17
CA ASP A 102 4.91 -34.30 4.62
C ASP A 102 3.74 -34.21 5.64
N ASN A 103 2.90 -33.17 5.55
CA ASN A 103 1.64 -33.05 6.28
C ASN A 103 0.49 -32.78 5.28
N PRO A 104 -0.40 -33.75 5.04
CA PRO A 104 -1.35 -33.66 3.93
C PRO A 104 -2.68 -33.03 4.32
N GLU A 105 -2.73 -31.91 5.08
CA GLU A 105 -4.03 -31.30 5.41
C GLU A 105 -4.07 -29.83 5.89
N GLU A 106 -3.08 -28.99 5.52
CA GLU A 106 -3.25 -27.54 5.69
C GLU A 106 -3.08 -26.81 4.34
N PRO A 107 -4.03 -25.92 3.96
CA PRO A 107 -3.90 -25.16 2.74
C PRO A 107 -2.67 -24.27 2.88
N GLN A 108 -1.58 -24.67 2.24
CA GLN A 108 -0.37 -23.89 2.16
C GLN A 108 -0.76 -22.54 1.57
N ILE A 109 -0.79 -21.51 2.40
CA ILE A 109 -1.12 -20.16 1.97
C ILE A 109 -0.04 -19.80 0.97
N ARG A 110 -0.39 -19.88 -0.31
CA ARG A 110 0.48 -19.48 -1.41
C ARG A 110 0.59 -17.98 -1.30
N PHE A 111 1.61 -17.51 -0.59
CA PHE A 111 1.80 -16.09 -0.40
C PHE A 111 2.20 -15.46 -1.74
N GLU A 112 1.28 -14.68 -2.29
CA GLU A 112 1.49 -13.88 -3.49
C GLU A 112 2.71 -12.96 -3.29
N THR A 113 3.50 -12.78 -4.34
CA THR A 113 4.59 -11.80 -4.30
C THR A 113 4.01 -10.38 -4.26
N LEU A 114 4.80 -9.40 -3.80
CA LEU A 114 4.35 -8.00 -3.78
C LEU A 114 3.85 -7.54 -5.16
N ASP A 115 4.59 -7.86 -6.22
CA ASP A 115 4.21 -7.50 -7.59
C ASP A 115 2.90 -8.16 -8.03
N GLU A 116 2.71 -9.43 -7.70
CA GLU A 116 1.46 -10.15 -7.99
C GLU A 116 0.28 -9.48 -7.29
N PHE A 117 0.42 -9.19 -5.99
CA PHE A 117 -0.61 -8.53 -5.19
C PHE A 117 -0.95 -7.11 -5.70
N LEU A 118 0.06 -6.31 -6.05
CA LEU A 118 -0.15 -4.95 -6.58
C LEU A 118 -0.80 -4.92 -7.97
N SER A 119 -0.63 -6.01 -8.73
CA SER A 119 -1.25 -6.16 -10.05
C SER A 119 -2.73 -6.56 -9.95
N THR A 120 -3.09 -7.36 -8.95
CA THR A 120 -4.43 -7.94 -8.79
C THR A 120 -5.34 -7.09 -7.92
N TYR A 121 -4.82 -6.42 -6.88
CA TYR A 121 -5.60 -5.68 -5.89
C TYR A 121 -5.41 -4.16 -5.96
N THR A 122 -6.44 -3.42 -5.52
CA THR A 122 -6.43 -1.96 -5.34
C THR A 122 -7.19 -1.60 -4.06
N SER A 123 -6.86 -0.49 -3.41
CA SER A 123 -7.59 -0.06 -2.22
C SER A 123 -8.92 0.65 -2.54
N GLU A 124 -9.84 0.63 -1.57
CA GLU A 124 -11.13 1.33 -1.57
C GLU A 124 -10.92 2.84 -1.80
N ASP A 125 -9.92 3.43 -1.15
CA ASP A 125 -9.59 4.85 -1.28
C ASP A 125 -9.18 5.21 -2.71
N ASN A 126 -8.42 4.35 -3.39
CA ASN A 126 -8.04 4.62 -4.78
C ASN A 126 -9.26 4.69 -5.70
N ILE A 127 -10.22 3.80 -5.52
CA ILE A 127 -11.46 3.78 -6.30
C ILE A 127 -12.37 4.97 -5.95
N SER A 128 -12.47 5.30 -4.66
CA SER A 128 -13.22 6.45 -4.17
C SER A 128 -12.67 7.76 -4.75
N PHE A 129 -11.35 7.91 -4.79
CA PHE A 129 -10.70 9.08 -5.37
C PHE A 129 -10.96 9.22 -6.87
N GLU A 130 -10.86 8.13 -7.64
CA GLU A 130 -11.18 8.13 -9.07
C GLU A 130 -12.60 8.63 -9.35
N GLN A 131 -13.58 8.21 -8.53
CA GLN A 131 -14.96 8.66 -8.65
C GLN A 131 -15.11 10.17 -8.41
N ILE A 132 -14.47 10.70 -7.37
CA ILE A 132 -14.52 12.14 -7.03
C ILE A 132 -13.89 12.98 -8.16
N VAL A 133 -12.76 12.52 -8.68
CA VAL A 133 -12.07 13.20 -9.78
C VAL A 133 -12.95 13.21 -11.03
N GLU A 134 -13.58 12.09 -11.37
CA GLU A 134 -14.45 12.01 -12.54
C GLU A 134 -15.68 12.90 -12.40
N GLU A 135 -16.32 12.92 -11.23
CA GLU A 135 -17.46 13.82 -10.98
C GLU A 135 -17.06 15.29 -11.12
N THR A 136 -15.86 15.65 -10.66
CA THR A 136 -15.32 17.01 -10.81
C THR A 136 -15.07 17.34 -12.28
N ARG A 137 -14.50 16.41 -13.06
CA ARG A 137 -14.32 16.57 -14.50
C ARG A 137 -15.65 16.74 -15.22
N GLU A 138 -16.67 15.97 -14.86
CA GLU A 138 -18.01 16.10 -15.45
C GLU A 138 -18.65 17.44 -15.14
N LYS A 139 -18.57 17.90 -13.88
CA LYS A 139 -19.07 19.22 -13.47
C LYS A 139 -18.34 20.33 -14.23
N GLN A 140 -17.02 20.23 -14.36
CA GLN A 140 -16.22 21.19 -15.13
C GLN A 140 -16.59 21.16 -16.62
N ARG A 141 -16.72 19.96 -17.23
CA ARG A 141 -17.12 19.79 -18.63
C ARG A 141 -18.51 20.35 -18.90
N LYS A 142 -19.47 20.15 -17.99
CA LYS A 142 -20.83 20.72 -18.10
C LYS A 142 -20.81 22.23 -17.94
N LYS A 143 -20.08 22.75 -16.95
CA LYS A 143 -19.97 24.20 -16.69
C LYS A 143 -19.33 24.95 -17.84
N TYR A 144 -18.30 24.36 -18.45
CA TYR A 144 -17.53 24.96 -19.54
C TYR A 144 -17.79 24.29 -20.89
N TRP A 145 -18.96 23.65 -21.08
CA TRP A 145 -19.25 22.91 -22.31
C TRP A 145 -19.14 23.82 -23.55
N TRP A 146 -19.60 25.06 -23.41
CA TRP A 146 -19.58 26.10 -24.44
C TRP A 146 -18.17 26.45 -24.95
N LEU A 147 -17.11 26.21 -24.15
CA LEU A 147 -15.73 26.48 -24.55
C LEU A 147 -15.21 25.47 -25.58
N TYR A 148 -15.90 24.33 -25.76
CA TYR A 148 -15.48 23.21 -26.60
C TYR A 148 -16.35 23.00 -27.85
N GLU A 149 -17.32 23.88 -28.13
CA GLU A 149 -18.27 23.76 -29.26
C GLU A 149 -17.88 24.62 -30.50
N ALA A 150 -16.60 24.99 -30.65
CA ALA A 150 -16.11 25.86 -31.72
C ALA A 150 -15.20 25.14 -32.74
#